data_AF-A0A8T3W264-F1
#
_entry.id   AF-A0A8T3W264-F1
#
_cell.length_a   1.000
_cell.length_b   1.000
_cell.length_c   1.000
_cell.angle_alpha   90.00
_cell.angle_beta   90.00
_cell.angle_gamma   90.00
#
_symmetry.space_group_name_H-M   'P 1'
#
loop_
_entity.id
_entity.type
_entity.pdbx_description
1 polymer ?
#
loop_
_entity_poly.entity_id
_entity_poly.type
_entity_poly.pdbx_seq_one_letter_code
_entity_poly.pdbx_strand_id
1 'polypeptide(L)'
;MIKPNKSLAAAFLLLGGCAGLERSCSTFNAEEFGADWIIAQYDTNGKPYNCWKLDDVSVKDEQGGGIHWLDQDGHLVHIGGWYNRVQVERKAFDQAARLVGVELSKCVNGKYTH
;
A
#
# COMPACT_ATOMS: atom_id res chain seq x y z
N MET A 1 23.48 48.77 -29.19
CA MET A 1 22.60 47.60 -29.42
C MET A 1 23.08 46.46 -28.52
N ILE A 2 22.31 46.14 -27.48
CA ILE A 2 22.63 45.07 -26.52
C ILE A 2 21.86 43.82 -26.95
N LYS A 3 22.55 42.71 -27.23
CA LYS A 3 21.94 41.41 -27.54
C LYS A 3 21.59 40.69 -26.22
N PRO A 4 20.33 40.26 -26.00
CA PRO A 4 20.01 39.46 -24.83
C PRO A 4 20.49 38.01 -25.03
N ASN A 5 21.34 37.53 -24.11
CA ASN A 5 21.76 36.13 -24.05
C ASN A 5 20.62 35.27 -23.49
N LYS A 6 20.15 34.32 -24.29
CA LYS A 6 19.00 33.44 -24.02
C LYS A 6 19.30 32.26 -23.08
N SER A 7 20.33 32.34 -22.24
CA SER A 7 20.83 31.16 -21.52
C SER A 7 20.55 31.15 -20.02
N LEU A 8 19.74 32.08 -19.49
CA LEU A 8 19.56 32.24 -18.03
C LEU A 8 18.12 32.18 -17.53
N ALA A 9 17.17 31.67 -18.32
CA ALA A 9 15.75 31.60 -17.92
C ALA A 9 15.21 30.18 -17.71
N ALA A 10 16.00 29.13 -17.97
CA ALA A 10 15.53 27.74 -17.91
C ALA A 10 15.82 27.01 -16.59
N ALA A 11 16.54 27.64 -15.65
CA ALA A 11 17.02 26.96 -14.44
C ALA A 11 16.08 27.06 -13.21
N PHE A 12 14.92 27.72 -13.32
CA PHE A 12 14.05 28.00 -12.17
C PHE A 12 12.74 27.20 -12.12
N LEU A 13 12.51 26.24 -13.03
CA LEU A 13 11.26 25.46 -13.10
C LEU A 13 11.32 24.07 -12.42
N LEU A 14 12.41 23.71 -11.74
CA LEU A 14 12.59 22.36 -11.17
C LEU A 14 12.61 22.28 -9.64
N LEU A 15 12.18 23.33 -8.94
CA LEU A 15 12.07 23.32 -7.47
C LEU A 15 10.63 23.55 -6.98
N GLY A 16 9.66 23.01 -7.73
CA GLY A 16 8.30 22.78 -7.21
C GLY A 16 8.33 21.65 -6.20
N GLY A 17 8.63 21.99 -4.95
CA GLY A 17 8.70 21.06 -3.84
C GLY A 17 7.42 20.23 -3.67
N CYS A 18 7.59 18.93 -3.55
CA CYS A 18 6.59 18.01 -3.02
C CYS A 18 6.44 18.23 -1.50
N ALA A 19 6.04 19.42 -1.06
CA ALA A 19 5.84 19.71 0.36
C ALA A 19 4.34 19.69 0.75
N GLY A 20 3.44 19.41 -0.19
CA GLY A 20 1.99 19.26 0.05
C GLY A 20 1.36 18.03 -0.59
N LEU A 21 2.17 17.20 -1.26
CA LEU A 21 1.75 16.01 -2.04
C LEU A 21 2.22 14.69 -1.41
N GLU A 22 2.72 14.74 -0.17
CA GLU A 22 3.27 13.55 0.53
C GLU A 22 2.22 12.45 0.74
N ARG A 23 0.92 12.78 0.75
CA ARG A 23 -0.16 11.79 0.82
C ARG A 23 -0.50 11.10 -0.50
N SER A 24 -0.09 11.66 -1.65
CA SER A 24 -0.41 11.08 -2.97
C SER A 24 0.82 10.48 -3.66
N CYS A 25 2.04 10.94 -3.36
CA CYS A 25 3.26 10.27 -3.82
C CYS A 25 3.61 9.02 -3.00
N SER A 26 3.29 8.97 -1.70
CA SER A 26 3.51 7.76 -0.89
C SER A 26 2.65 6.59 -1.38
N THR A 27 1.38 6.85 -1.68
CA THR A 27 0.44 5.83 -2.20
C THR A 27 0.89 5.26 -3.55
N PHE A 28 1.31 6.11 -4.50
CA PHE A 28 1.78 5.64 -5.81
C PHE A 28 3.07 4.82 -5.70
N ASN A 29 3.97 5.20 -4.81
CA ASN A 29 5.24 4.48 -4.63
C ASN A 29 5.05 3.11 -3.94
N ALA A 30 4.13 3.01 -2.97
CA ALA A 30 3.89 1.76 -2.26
C ALA A 30 3.26 0.66 -3.14
N GLU A 31 2.38 1.05 -4.06
CA GLU A 31 1.74 0.11 -4.99
C GLU A 31 2.66 -0.26 -6.16
N GLU A 32 3.60 0.60 -6.58
CA GLU A 32 4.49 0.34 -7.72
C GLU A 32 5.83 -0.31 -7.34
N PHE A 33 6.38 -0.05 -6.15
CA PHE A 33 7.73 -0.51 -5.74
C PHE A 33 7.75 -1.58 -4.64
N GLY A 34 6.57 -2.03 -4.19
CA GLY A 34 6.46 -2.95 -3.07
C GLY A 34 6.46 -2.24 -1.72
N ALA A 35 5.73 -2.81 -0.77
CA ALA A 35 5.68 -2.35 0.61
C ALA A 35 5.25 -3.49 1.53
N ASP A 36 5.39 -3.27 2.83
CA ASP A 36 4.82 -4.16 3.83
C ASP A 36 3.32 -3.87 4.01
N TRP A 37 2.49 -4.90 4.11
CA TRP A 37 1.04 -4.75 4.26
C TRP A 37 0.47 -5.68 5.31
N ILE A 38 -0.57 -5.20 6.01
CA ILE A 38 -1.56 -6.08 6.63
C ILE A 38 -2.87 -5.93 5.86
N ILE A 39 -3.46 -7.06 5.49
CA ILE A 39 -4.77 -7.15 4.85
C ILE A 39 -5.66 -8.04 5.71
N ALA A 40 -6.92 -7.68 5.89
CA ALA A 40 -7.93 -8.50 6.57
C ALA A 40 -9.26 -8.45 5.82
N GLN A 41 -9.93 -9.60 5.68
CA GLN A 41 -11.30 -9.70 5.15
C GLN A 41 -12.28 -10.03 6.27
N TYR A 42 -13.49 -9.49 6.13
CA TYR A 42 -14.53 -9.60 7.14
C TYR A 42 -15.79 -10.23 6.58
N ASP A 43 -16.47 -11.00 7.41
CA ASP A 43 -17.79 -11.52 7.10
C ASP A 43 -18.85 -10.40 7.13
N THR A 44 -20.09 -10.74 6.82
CA THR A 44 -21.22 -9.79 6.84
C THR A 44 -21.53 -9.26 8.25
N ASN A 45 -20.96 -9.85 9.30
CA ASN A 45 -21.10 -9.42 10.69
C ASN A 45 -19.91 -8.56 11.16
N GLY A 46 -18.96 -8.25 10.26
CA GLY A 46 -17.75 -7.50 10.58
C GLY A 46 -16.70 -8.31 11.34
N LYS A 47 -16.79 -9.65 11.37
CA LYS A 47 -15.78 -10.52 11.98
C LYS A 47 -14.68 -10.85 10.97
N PRO A 48 -13.39 -10.66 11.33
CA PRO A 48 -12.30 -11.05 10.45
C PRO A 48 -12.28 -12.58 10.28
N TYR A 49 -12.14 -13.06 9.05
CA TYR A 49 -12.05 -14.50 8.75
C TYR A 49 -10.84 -14.87 7.88
N ASN A 50 -10.31 -13.92 7.09
CA ASN A 50 -9.01 -14.05 6.45
C ASN A 50 -8.12 -12.87 6.81
N CYS A 51 -6.81 -13.10 6.77
CA CYS A 51 -5.81 -12.08 7.06
C CYS A 51 -4.47 -12.45 6.43
N TRP A 52 -3.67 -11.45 6.08
CA TRP A 52 -2.35 -11.63 5.49
C TRP A 52 -1.37 -10.60 6.02
N LYS A 53 -0.17 -11.07 6.32
CA LYS A 53 1.02 -10.24 6.54
C LYS A 53 1.89 -10.38 5.30
N LEU A 54 2.00 -9.31 4.52
CA LEU A 54 2.83 -9.26 3.32
C LEU A 54 4.07 -8.42 3.61
N ASP A 55 5.23 -8.91 3.19
CA ASP A 55 6.52 -8.23 3.35
C ASP A 55 7.09 -7.94 1.97
N ASP A 56 7.37 -6.67 1.68
CA ASP A 56 7.91 -6.20 0.40
C ASP A 56 7.09 -6.64 -0.83
N VAL A 57 5.77 -6.43 -0.78
CA VAL A 57 4.83 -6.83 -1.83
C VAL A 57 4.13 -5.63 -2.44
N SER A 58 4.05 -5.59 -3.77
CA SER A 58 3.17 -4.67 -4.51
C SER A 58 1.73 -5.16 -4.43
N VAL A 59 0.87 -4.38 -3.79
CA VAL A 59 -0.57 -4.64 -3.72
C VAL A 59 -1.26 -3.62 -4.62
N LYS A 60 -2.06 -4.11 -5.57
CA LYS A 60 -2.80 -3.27 -6.52
C LYS A 60 -4.29 -3.39 -6.29
N ASP A 61 -4.96 -2.24 -6.28
CA ASP A 61 -6.42 -2.14 -6.22
C ASP A 61 -7.01 -2.30 -7.63
N GLU A 62 -8.09 -3.05 -7.74
CA GLU A 62 -8.86 -3.18 -8.96
C GLU A 62 -10.08 -2.25 -8.89
N GLN A 63 -10.26 -1.40 -9.91
CA GLN A 63 -11.51 -0.65 -10.09
C GLN A 63 -12.65 -1.65 -10.34
N GLY A 64 -13.29 -2.12 -9.27
CA GLY A 64 -14.29 -3.18 -9.38
C GLY A 64 -14.46 -4.08 -8.15
N GLY A 65 -13.57 -3.99 -7.15
CA GLY A 65 -13.83 -4.54 -5.81
C GLY A 65 -12.93 -5.69 -5.38
N GLY A 66 -11.63 -5.59 -5.66
CA GLY A 66 -10.64 -6.56 -5.20
C GLY A 66 -9.23 -5.97 -5.13
N ILE A 67 -8.34 -6.64 -4.40
CA ILE A 67 -6.90 -6.40 -4.47
C ILE A 67 -6.19 -7.64 -4.95
N HIS A 68 -5.07 -7.44 -5.63
CA HIS A 68 -4.18 -8.51 -6.02
C HIS A 68 -2.73 -8.21 -5.73
N TRP A 69 -1.95 -9.28 -5.58
CA TRP A 69 -0.51 -9.24 -5.43
C TRP A 69 0.11 -10.55 -5.95
N LEU A 70 1.42 -10.52 -6.22
CA LEU A 70 2.19 -11.74 -6.48
C LEU A 70 2.74 -12.26 -5.15
N ASP A 71 2.58 -13.54 -4.87
CA ASP A 71 3.24 -14.18 -3.73
C ASP A 71 4.73 -14.46 -4.03
N GLN A 72 5.43 -15.01 -3.04
CA GLN A 72 6.87 -15.30 -3.13
C GLN A 72 7.21 -16.39 -4.17
N ASP A 73 6.23 -17.23 -4.52
CA ASP A 73 6.36 -18.30 -5.51
C ASP A 73 5.93 -17.84 -6.92
N GLY A 74 5.52 -16.58 -7.06
CA GLY A 74 5.10 -15.98 -8.33
C GLY A 74 3.64 -16.25 -8.70
N HIS A 75 2.82 -16.75 -7.77
CA HIS A 75 1.40 -16.92 -7.98
C HIS A 75 0.67 -15.58 -7.80
N LEU A 76 -0.26 -15.28 -8.72
CA LEU A 76 -1.15 -14.14 -8.59
C LEU A 76 -2.26 -14.48 -7.59
N VAL A 77 -2.23 -13.83 -6.44
CA VAL A 77 -3.29 -13.88 -5.45
C VAL A 77 -4.24 -12.73 -5.72
N HIS A 78 -5.53 -13.04 -5.84
CA HIS A 78 -6.62 -12.06 -5.95
C HIS A 78 -7.63 -12.32 -4.86
N ILE A 79 -8.01 -11.27 -4.14
CA ILE A 79 -9.09 -11.33 -3.17
C ILE A 79 -10.16 -10.31 -3.54
N GLY A 80 -11.39 -10.79 -3.72
CA GLY A 80 -12.55 -9.95 -3.96
C GLY A 80 -13.35 -9.68 -2.67
N GLY A 81 -14.16 -8.63 -2.68
CA GLY A 81 -15.11 -8.32 -1.61
C GLY A 81 -14.59 -7.30 -0.60
N TRP A 82 -15.08 -7.36 0.64
CA TRP A 82 -14.75 -6.37 1.67
C TRP A 82 -13.46 -6.74 2.39
N TYR A 83 -12.47 -5.87 2.26
CA TYR A 83 -11.20 -5.95 2.97
C TYR A 83 -10.82 -4.59 3.55
N ASN A 84 -10.09 -4.62 4.66
CA ASN A 84 -9.30 -3.50 5.10
C ASN A 84 -7.83 -3.84 4.85
N ARG A 85 -7.07 -2.86 4.36
CA ARG A 85 -5.61 -2.96 4.21
C ARG A 85 -4.93 -1.76 4.84
N VAL A 86 -3.74 -2.00 5.36
CA VAL A 86 -2.88 -0.95 5.90
C VAL A 86 -1.45 -1.22 5.46
N GLN A 87 -0.80 -0.20 4.94
CA GLN A 87 0.64 -0.22 4.68
C GLN A 87 1.39 -0.14 6.01
N VAL A 88 2.38 -1.00 6.20
CA VAL A 88 3.15 -1.09 7.43
C VAL A 88 4.41 -0.27 7.30
N GLU A 89 4.59 0.64 8.24
CA GLU A 89 5.80 1.45 8.34
C GLU A 89 6.75 0.87 9.39
N ARG A 90 8.06 0.93 9.13
CA ARG A 90 9.13 0.56 10.08
C ARG A 90 8.97 -0.86 10.66
N LYS A 91 8.46 -1.82 9.86
CA LYS A 91 8.20 -3.21 10.27
C LYS A 91 7.27 -3.34 11.48
N ALA A 92 6.46 -2.33 11.78
CA ALA A 92 5.56 -2.28 12.95
C ALA A 92 4.25 -3.08 12.72
N PHE A 93 4.38 -4.35 12.33
CA PHE A 93 3.27 -5.20 11.89
C PHE A 93 2.15 -5.35 12.93
N ASP A 94 2.47 -5.60 14.20
CA ASP A 94 1.46 -5.74 15.25
C ASP A 94 0.64 -4.46 15.47
N GLN A 95 1.27 -3.29 15.31
CA GLN A 95 0.59 -2.01 15.45
C GLN A 95 -0.36 -1.79 14.28
N ALA A 96 0.12 -2.05 13.05
CA ALA A 96 -0.68 -1.95 11.85
C ALA A 96 -1.86 -2.94 11.86
N ALA A 97 -1.64 -4.18 12.30
CA ALA A 97 -2.70 -5.20 12.40
C ALA A 97 -3.88 -4.73 13.27
N ARG A 98 -3.60 -4.04 14.38
CA ARG A 98 -4.66 -3.46 15.23
C ARG A 98 -5.47 -2.38 14.54
N LEU A 99 -4.89 -1.63 13.59
CA LEU A 99 -5.63 -0.62 12.81
C LEU A 99 -6.69 -1.25 11.90
N VAL A 100 -6.49 -2.50 11.50
CA VAL A 100 -7.47 -3.32 10.79
C VAL A 100 -8.11 -4.37 11.70
N GLY A 101 -8.13 -4.16 13.02
CA GLY A 101 -8.90 -4.98 13.95
C GLY A 101 -8.53 -6.46 14.00
N VAL A 102 -7.27 -6.81 13.70
CA VAL A 102 -6.76 -8.19 13.78
C VAL A 102 -5.54 -8.30 14.70
N GLU A 103 -5.37 -9.46 15.33
CA GLU A 103 -4.18 -9.87 16.06
C GLU A 103 -3.36 -10.84 15.19
N LEU A 104 -2.08 -10.57 14.92
CA LEU A 104 -1.28 -11.41 14.01
C LEU A 104 -1.06 -12.83 14.53
N SER A 105 -1.06 -13.03 15.85
CA SER A 105 -1.00 -14.37 16.46
C SER A 105 -2.17 -15.27 16.06
N LYS A 106 -3.32 -14.67 15.71
CA LYS A 106 -4.51 -15.38 15.24
C LYS A 106 -4.53 -15.55 13.72
N CYS A 107 -3.56 -14.94 13.02
CA CYS A 107 -3.46 -14.98 11.58
C CYS A 107 -2.54 -16.12 11.12
N VAL A 108 -3.13 -17.25 10.72
CA VAL A 108 -2.39 -18.46 10.38
C VAL A 108 -2.71 -18.85 8.95
N ASN A 109 -1.69 -18.86 8.08
CA ASN A 109 -1.80 -19.30 6.68
C ASN A 109 -2.97 -18.66 5.91
N GLY A 110 -3.14 -17.34 6.04
CA GLY A 110 -4.21 -16.61 5.35
C GLY A 110 -5.57 -16.64 6.07
N LYS A 111 -5.70 -17.35 7.19
CA LYS A 111 -6.95 -17.51 7.95
C LYS A 111 -6.86 -16.85 9.31
N TYR A 112 -7.96 -16.19 9.70
CA TYR A 112 -8.09 -15.63 11.03
C TYR A 112 -8.79 -16.64 11.95
N THR A 113 -8.12 -16.98 13.04
CA THR A 113 -8.62 -17.93 14.06
C THR A 113 -9.30 -17.16 15.19
N HIS A 114 -10.41 -17.70 15.71
CA HIS A 114 -11.21 -17.08 16.77
C HIS A 114 -10.90 -17.67 18.13
#